data_AF-A0A938SN66-F1
#
_entry.id   AF-A0A938SN66-F1
#
_cell.length_a   1.000
_cell.length_b   1.000
_cell.length_c   1.000
_cell.angle_alpha   90.00
_cell.angle_beta   90.00
_cell.angle_gamma   90.00
#
_symmetry.space_group_name_H-M   'P 1'
#
loop_
_entity.id
_entity.type
_entity.pdbx_description
1 polymer ?
#
loop_
_entity_poly.entity_id
_entity_poly.type
_entity_poly.pdbx_seq_one_letter_code
_entity_poly.pdbx_strand_id
1 'polypeptide(L)'
;MPLFGFLLADQRRRLAVKGKNLGRKQLEQIGTLFTSDTILRWHRVLVANKWDNSNQRNKAGRPRVRPEIVGLVVRFAKENFTWGYDRIQGALDNVGYPIPDQAVGNVLKQHGIEPAPDRRRQTTWKMFIKPHWDVLAAIDFTTVEV
;
A
#
# COMPACT_ATOMS: atom_id res chain seq x y z
N MET A 1 21.56 29.70 13.18
CA MET A 1 20.87 28.76 14.09
C MET A 1 21.34 29.09 15.51
N PRO A 2 20.53 29.69 16.41
CA PRO A 2 20.96 29.89 17.79
C PRO A 2 20.41 28.80 18.72
N LEU A 3 21.33 28.25 19.51
CA LEU A 3 21.20 27.26 20.56
C LEU A 3 20.61 27.91 21.83
N PHE A 4 19.30 27.81 22.07
CA PHE A 4 18.73 28.14 23.38
C PHE A 4 17.85 27.00 23.90
N GLY A 5 18.51 26.00 24.50
CA GLY A 5 17.91 24.83 25.15
C GLY A 5 17.36 25.09 26.57
N PHE A 6 17.37 26.33 27.05
CA PHE A 6 17.05 26.67 28.45
C PHE A 6 15.56 26.68 28.81
N LEU A 7 14.64 26.69 27.83
CA LEU A 7 13.19 26.70 28.09
C LEU A 7 12.56 25.34 27.82
N LEU A 8 11.79 24.84 28.79
CA LEU A 8 10.94 23.66 28.62
C LEU A 8 9.86 23.93 27.55
N ALA A 9 9.37 22.87 26.90
CA ALA A 9 8.35 22.94 25.86
C ALA A 9 7.11 23.72 26.30
N ASP A 10 6.67 23.57 27.56
CA ASP A 10 5.53 24.30 28.11
C ASP A 10 5.77 25.79 28.29
N GLN A 11 7.00 26.18 28.62
CA GLN A 11 7.35 27.60 28.72
C GLN A 11 7.36 28.24 27.33
N ARG A 12 7.93 27.56 26.33
CA ARG A 12 7.89 28.00 24.92
C ARG A 12 6.46 28.12 24.42
N ARG A 13 5.58 27.17 24.78
CA ARG A 13 4.16 27.20 24.42
C ARG A 13 3.44 28.39 25.04
N ARG A 14 3.61 28.65 26.34
CA ARG A 14 3.00 29.79 27.03
C ARG A 14 3.47 31.13 26.46
N LEU A 15 4.77 31.26 26.19
CA LEU A 15 5.34 32.47 25.57
C LEU A 15 4.83 32.68 24.15
N ALA A 16 4.73 31.62 23.34
CA ALA A 16 4.22 31.70 21.98
C ALA A 16 2.76 32.17 21.92
N VAL A 17 1.91 31.67 22.83
CA VAL A 17 0.50 32.06 22.91
C VAL A 17 0.34 33.51 23.38
N LYS A 18 1.00 33.89 24.48
CA LYS A 18 0.92 35.26 25.01
C LYS A 18 1.59 36.28 24.09
N GLY A 19 2.74 35.93 23.51
CA GLY A 19 3.51 36.81 22.64
C GLY A 19 2.79 37.16 21.35
N LYS A 20 2.00 36.24 20.78
CA LYS A 20 1.15 36.57 19.63
C LYS A 20 0.21 37.76 19.90
N ASN A 21 -0.36 37.85 21.09
CA ASN A 21 -1.34 38.88 21.43
C ASN A 21 -0.72 40.29 21.54
N LEU A 22 0.58 40.37 21.86
CA LEU A 22 1.33 41.63 21.96
C LEU A 22 1.76 42.16 20.58
N GLY A 23 1.86 41.29 19.58
CA GLY A 23 2.31 41.66 18.24
C GLY A 23 3.81 42.01 18.17
N ARG A 24 4.33 42.12 16.93
CA ARG A 24 5.79 42.22 16.69
C ARG A 24 6.44 43.44 17.34
N LYS A 25 5.81 44.62 17.23
CA LYS A 25 6.36 45.90 17.72
C LYS A 25 6.54 45.94 19.25
N GLN A 26 5.56 45.43 20.00
CA GLN A 26 5.65 45.39 21.47
C GLN A 26 6.64 44.32 21.93
N LEU A 27 6.72 43.19 21.22
CA LEU A 27 7.74 42.16 21.49
C LEU A 27 9.17 42.66 21.25
N GLU A 28 9.38 43.50 20.23
CA GLU A 28 10.68 44.11 19.97
C GLU A 28 11.10 45.09 21.07
N GLN A 29 10.14 45.77 21.72
CA GLN A 29 10.39 46.65 22.86
C GLN A 29 10.72 45.89 24.17
N ILE A 30 10.17 44.69 24.34
CA ILE A 30 10.35 43.84 25.54
C ILE A 30 11.48 42.81 25.33
N GLY A 31 12.08 42.76 24.13
CA GLY A 31 12.98 41.70 23.67
C GLY A 31 14.36 41.69 24.33
N THR A 32 14.43 41.42 25.63
CA THR A 32 15.69 41.37 26.39
C THR A 32 16.35 39.98 26.37
N LEU A 33 15.57 38.91 26.20
CA LEU A 33 16.04 37.52 26.28
C LEU A 33 15.79 36.68 25.01
N PHE A 34 14.78 37.04 24.19
CA PHE A 34 14.44 36.32 22.96
C PHE A 34 14.03 37.28 21.87
N THR A 35 14.43 37.01 20.63
CA THR A 35 13.97 37.74 19.45
C THR A 35 12.48 37.49 19.20
N SER A 36 11.74 38.53 18.82
CA SER A 36 10.33 38.46 18.44
C SER A 36 10.04 37.37 17.39
N ASP A 37 10.94 37.19 16.42
CA ASP A 37 10.81 36.15 15.39
C ASP A 37 10.86 34.72 15.96
N THR A 38 11.58 34.49 17.06
CA THR A 38 11.62 33.17 17.73
C THR A 38 10.28 32.83 18.37
N ILE A 39 9.67 33.79 19.07
CA ILE A 39 8.36 33.62 19.71
C ILE A 39 7.28 33.39 18.66
N LEU A 40 7.28 34.19 17.60
CA LEU A 40 6.33 34.05 16.49
C LEU A 40 6.54 32.72 15.73
N ARG A 41 7.78 32.27 15.57
CA ARG A 41 8.09 30.96 15.00
C ARG A 41 7.49 29.83 15.83
N TRP A 42 7.66 29.83 17.16
CA TRP A 42 7.03 28.83 18.03
C TRP A 42 5.50 28.84 17.90
N HIS A 43 4.89 30.01 17.80
CA HIS A 43 3.46 30.11 17.57
C HIS A 43 3.04 29.47 16.24
N ARG A 44 3.77 29.71 15.14
CA ARG A 44 3.49 29.07 13.84
C ARG A 44 3.61 27.55 13.90
N VAL A 45 4.62 27.01 14.60
CA VAL A 45 4.78 25.56 14.80
C VAL A 45 3.60 24.98 15.58
N LEU A 46 3.12 25.65 16.64
CA LEU A 46 1.95 25.19 17.39
C LEU A 46 0.67 25.17 16.55
N VAL A 47 0.47 26.17 15.69
CA VAL A 47 -0.66 26.20 14.75
C VAL A 47 -0.57 25.07 13.74
N ALA A 48 0.61 24.85 13.15
CA ALA A 48 0.84 23.75 12.21
C ALA A 48 0.54 22.40 12.87
N ASN A 49 1.03 22.17 14.09
CA ASN A 49 0.80 20.92 14.82
C ASN A 49 -0.67 20.72 15.23
N LYS A 50 -1.44 21.80 15.48
CA LYS A 50 -2.87 21.70 15.76
C LYS A 50 -3.65 21.20 14.55
N TRP A 51 -3.22 21.60 13.35
CA TRP A 51 -3.83 21.20 12.08
C TRP A 51 -3.12 20.01 11.42
N ASP A 52 -2.11 19.44 12.08
CA ASP A 52 -1.44 18.25 11.63
C ASP A 52 -2.34 17.04 11.88
N ASN A 53 -3.22 16.79 10.91
CA ASN A 53 -4.14 15.67 10.94
C ASN A 53 -3.53 14.40 10.33
N SER A 54 -2.20 14.34 10.20
CA SER A 54 -1.47 13.17 9.68
C SER A 54 -1.79 11.90 10.47
N ASN A 55 -1.84 11.99 11.80
CA ASN A 55 -2.13 10.87 12.69
C ASN A 55 -3.61 10.44 12.70
N GLN A 56 -4.54 11.33 12.35
CA GLN A 56 -5.98 11.02 12.21
C GLN A 56 -6.39 10.68 10.78
N ARG A 57 -5.43 10.68 9.85
CA ARG A 57 -5.61 10.14 8.51
C ARG A 57 -5.73 8.63 8.62
N ASN A 58 -6.90 8.15 9.03
CA ASN A 58 -7.32 6.78 8.76
C ASN A 58 -7.01 6.53 7.29
N LYS A 59 -6.26 5.46 6.99
CA LYS A 59 -5.90 5.08 5.62
C LYS A 59 -7.18 4.86 4.83
N ALA A 60 -7.74 5.93 4.28
CA ALA A 60 -8.94 5.92 3.46
C ALA A 60 -8.55 5.27 2.13
N GLY A 61 -8.74 3.95 2.08
CA GLY A 61 -8.52 3.14 0.91
C GLY A 61 -9.64 2.13 0.77
N ARG A 62 -9.87 1.67 -0.46
CA ARG A 62 -10.83 0.61 -0.78
C ARG A 62 -10.62 -0.56 0.21
N PRO A 63 -11.69 -1.12 0.81
CA PRO A 63 -11.57 -2.31 1.65
C PRO A 63 -10.74 -3.36 0.94
N ARG A 64 -9.75 -3.92 1.65
CA ARG A 64 -8.89 -4.95 1.08
C ARG A 64 -9.76 -6.15 0.71
N VAL A 65 -9.47 -6.76 -0.44
CA VAL A 65 -10.00 -8.07 -0.79
C VAL A 65 -9.70 -9.03 0.38
N ARG A 66 -10.67 -9.86 0.77
CA ARG A 66 -10.50 -10.78 1.90
C ARG A 66 -9.23 -11.64 1.69
N PRO A 67 -8.41 -11.88 2.74
CA PRO A 67 -7.16 -12.63 2.60
C PRO A 67 -7.34 -14.02 1.97
N GLU A 68 -8.48 -14.67 2.22
CA GLU A 68 -8.86 -15.95 1.62
C GLU A 68 -8.95 -15.87 0.09
N ILE A 69 -9.62 -14.85 -0.43
CA ILE A 69 -9.78 -14.61 -1.88
C ILE A 69 -8.42 -14.29 -2.50
N VAL A 70 -7.59 -13.49 -1.81
CA VAL A 70 -6.21 -13.21 -2.25
C VAL A 70 -5.40 -14.51 -2.38
N GLY A 71 -5.51 -15.40 -1.40
CA GLY A 71 -4.86 -16.71 -1.42
C GLY A 71 -5.31 -17.57 -2.60
N LEU A 72 -6.61 -17.61 -2.87
CA LEU A 72 -7.19 -18.32 -4.02
C LEU A 72 -6.70 -17.76 -5.36
N VAL A 73 -6.70 -16.43 -5.53
CA VAL A 73 -6.18 -15.77 -6.76
C VAL A 73 -4.73 -16.16 -7.02
N VAL A 74 -3.88 -16.08 -5.99
CA VAL A 74 -2.45 -16.40 -6.09
C VAL A 74 -2.25 -17.89 -6.40
N ARG A 75 -3.02 -18.77 -5.76
CA ARG A 75 -2.97 -20.21 -6.01
C ARG A 75 -3.34 -20.55 -7.46
N PHE A 76 -4.48 -20.06 -7.93
CA PHE A 76 -4.94 -20.29 -9.31
C PHE A 76 -3.93 -19.78 -10.34
N ALA A 77 -3.35 -18.60 -10.11
CA ALA A 77 -2.32 -18.04 -10.98
C ALA A 77 -1.02 -18.88 -11.03
N LYS A 78 -0.63 -19.52 -9.92
CA LYS A 78 0.58 -20.36 -9.84
C LYS A 78 0.36 -21.75 -10.41
N GLU A 79 -0.79 -22.35 -10.15
CA GLU A 79 -1.16 -23.68 -10.64
C GLU A 79 -1.49 -23.65 -12.14
N ASN A 80 -2.09 -22.55 -12.61
CA ASN A 80 -2.54 -22.40 -13.99
C ASN A 80 -1.89 -21.18 -14.64
N PHE A 81 -0.64 -21.35 -15.06
CA PHE A 81 0.21 -20.25 -15.55
C PHE A 81 -0.34 -19.53 -16.79
N THR A 82 -1.21 -20.20 -17.56
CA THR A 82 -1.85 -19.67 -18.78
C THR A 82 -3.11 -18.86 -18.50
N TRP A 83 -3.62 -18.85 -17.27
CA TRP A 83 -4.89 -18.20 -16.96
C TRP A 83 -4.74 -16.68 -16.84
N GLY A 84 -5.46 -15.96 -17.70
CA GLY A 84 -5.65 -14.51 -17.65
C GLY A 84 -6.60 -14.07 -16.53
N TYR A 85 -6.71 -12.76 -16.35
CA TYR A 85 -7.52 -12.17 -15.27
C TYR A 85 -9.00 -12.59 -15.34
N ASP A 86 -9.58 -12.57 -16.54
CA ASP A 86 -10.98 -12.96 -16.76
C ASP A 86 -11.22 -14.43 -16.44
N ARG A 87 -10.27 -15.31 -16.77
CA ARG A 87 -10.39 -16.75 -16.47
C ARG A 87 -10.32 -17.02 -14.97
N ILE A 88 -9.42 -16.33 -14.26
CA ILE A 88 -9.31 -16.42 -12.80
C ILE A 88 -10.56 -15.83 -12.13
N GLN A 89 -11.08 -14.72 -12.66
CA GLN A 89 -12.32 -14.10 -12.18
C GLN A 89 -13.51 -15.06 -12.33
N GLY A 90 -13.71 -15.66 -13.50
CA GLY A 90 -14.79 -16.63 -13.72
C GLY A 90 -14.64 -17.89 -12.84
N ALA A 91 -13.41 -18.35 -12.59
CA ALA A 91 -13.18 -19.47 -11.67
C ALA A 91 -13.55 -19.12 -10.22
N LEU A 92 -13.32 -17.87 -9.79
CA LEU A 92 -13.73 -17.41 -8.46
C LEU A 92 -15.24 -17.22 -8.35
N ASP A 93 -15.88 -16.76 -9.42
CA ASP A 93 -17.34 -16.63 -9.48
C ASP A 93 -18.02 -18.00 -9.33
N ASN A 94 -17.49 -19.03 -9.99
CA ASN A 94 -17.95 -20.42 -9.84
C ASN A 94 -17.81 -20.97 -8.41
N VAL A 95 -16.89 -20.43 -7.61
CA VAL A 95 -16.64 -20.83 -6.22
C VAL A 95 -17.41 -19.92 -5.23
N GLY A 96 -18.21 -18.98 -5.73
CA GLY A 96 -19.06 -18.10 -4.92
C GLY A 96 -18.38 -16.81 -4.46
N TYR A 97 -17.26 -16.42 -5.08
CA TYR A 97 -16.54 -15.18 -4.77
C TYR A 97 -16.59 -14.20 -5.95
N PRO A 98 -17.67 -13.41 -6.09
CA PRO A 98 -17.77 -12.42 -7.14
C PRO A 98 -16.80 -11.27 -6.87
N ILE A 99 -15.77 -11.16 -7.69
CA ILE A 99 -14.81 -10.05 -7.68
C ILE A 99 -14.59 -9.51 -9.10
N PRO A 100 -14.28 -8.21 -9.26
CA PRO A 100 -13.92 -7.68 -10.57
C PRO A 100 -12.54 -8.20 -11.01
N ASP A 101 -12.36 -8.38 -12.31
CA ASP A 101 -11.08 -8.67 -12.98
C ASP A 101 -9.95 -7.71 -12.55
N GLN A 102 -10.27 -6.43 -12.33
CA GLN A 102 -9.34 -5.43 -11.86
C GLN A 102 -8.79 -5.76 -10.46
N ALA A 103 -9.60 -6.37 -9.58
CA ALA A 103 -9.16 -6.81 -8.27
C ALA A 103 -8.18 -8.00 -8.40
N VAL A 104 -8.44 -8.93 -9.32
CA VAL A 104 -7.51 -10.02 -9.66
C VAL A 104 -6.17 -9.44 -10.12
N GLY A 105 -6.19 -8.50 -11.08
CA GLY A 105 -4.97 -7.86 -11.59
C GLY A 105 -4.17 -7.14 -10.49
N ASN A 106 -4.85 -6.40 -9.61
CA ASN A 106 -4.20 -5.71 -8.48
C ASN A 106 -3.55 -6.69 -7.51
N VAL A 107 -4.22 -7.80 -7.18
CA VAL A 107 -3.68 -8.85 -6.32
C VAL A 107 -2.44 -9.47 -6.94
N LEU A 108 -2.50 -9.85 -8.21
CA LEU A 108 -1.37 -10.44 -8.92
C LEU A 108 -0.17 -9.49 -8.98
N LYS A 109 -0.41 -8.21 -9.28
CA LYS A 109 0.62 -7.16 -9.26
C LYS A 109 1.25 -6.98 -7.89
N GLN A 110 0.45 -6.98 -6.82
CA GLN A 110 0.94 -6.86 -5.45
C GLN A 110 1.81 -8.06 -5.04
N HIS A 111 1.53 -9.25 -5.59
CA HIS A 111 2.30 -10.47 -5.37
C HIS A 111 3.42 -10.70 -6.40
N GLY A 112 3.71 -9.72 -7.27
CA GLY A 112 4.80 -9.79 -8.26
C GLY A 112 4.57 -10.81 -9.36
N ILE A 113 3.33 -11.20 -9.64
CA ILE A 113 3.01 -12.21 -10.65
C ILE A 113 2.63 -11.51 -11.96
N GLU A 114 3.45 -11.66 -12.98
CA GLU A 114 3.33 -11.02 -14.31
C GLU A 114 1.97 -11.29 -14.98
N PRO A 115 1.51 -10.52 -15.97
CA PRO A 115 0.30 -10.84 -16.72
C PRO A 115 0.40 -12.21 -17.43
N ALA A 116 -0.74 -12.90 -17.61
CA ALA A 116 -0.76 -14.21 -18.28
C ALA A 116 -0.11 -14.26 -19.68
N PRO A 117 -0.19 -13.22 -20.54
CA PRO A 117 0.53 -13.19 -21.82
C PRO A 117 2.05 -13.33 -21.67
N ASP A 118 2.62 -12.71 -20.64
CA ASP A 118 4.06 -12.71 -20.35
C ASP A 118 4.48 -14.00 -19.65
N ARG A 119 3.64 -14.50 -18.73
CA ARG A 119 3.77 -15.84 -18.14
C ARG A 119 3.80 -16.92 -19.21
N ARG A 120 2.87 -16.90 -20.17
CA ARG A 120 2.74 -17.96 -21.18
C ARG A 120 4.05 -18.20 -21.95
N ARG A 121 4.86 -17.16 -22.18
CA ARG A 121 6.16 -17.25 -22.86
C ARG A 121 7.22 -18.03 -22.08
N GLN A 122 7.06 -18.20 -20.77
CA GLN A 122 7.99 -18.92 -19.89
C GLN A 122 7.50 -20.35 -19.55
N THR A 123 6.39 -20.82 -20.14
CA THR A 123 5.86 -22.17 -19.87
C THR A 123 6.77 -23.25 -20.44
N THR A 124 7.32 -24.12 -19.58
CA THR A 124 8.03 -25.33 -19.99
C THR A 124 7.06 -26.52 -20.10
N TRP A 125 7.36 -27.51 -20.95
CA TRP A 125 6.60 -28.77 -21.06
C TRP A 125 6.30 -29.45 -19.73
N LYS A 126 7.26 -29.43 -18.79
CA LYS A 126 7.07 -29.96 -17.43
C LYS A 126 5.95 -29.26 -16.66
N MET A 127 5.82 -27.94 -16.81
CA MET A 127 4.79 -27.13 -16.16
C MET A 127 3.41 -27.35 -16.78
N PHE A 128 3.36 -27.65 -18.08
CA PHE A 128 2.11 -28.02 -18.77
C PHE A 128 1.60 -29.41 -18.35
N ILE A 129 2.49 -30.41 -18.27
CA ILE A 129 2.11 -31.80 -17.98
C ILE A 129 1.67 -31.99 -16.52
N LYS A 130 2.33 -31.33 -15.55
CA LYS A 130 2.07 -31.50 -14.11
C LYS A 130 0.59 -31.39 -13.69
N PRO A 131 -0.18 -30.36 -14.11
CA PRO A 131 -1.60 -30.25 -13.77
C PRO A 131 -2.52 -31.20 -14.58
N HIS A 132 -2.05 -31.74 -15.70
CA HIS A 132 -2.84 -32.67 -16.53
C HIS A 132 -2.57 -34.14 -16.20
N TRP A 133 -1.64 -34.42 -15.29
CA TRP A 133 -1.18 -35.78 -14.99
C TRP A 133 -2.32 -36.73 -14.62
N ASP A 134 -3.29 -36.26 -13.84
CA ASP A 134 -4.42 -37.07 -13.38
C ASP A 134 -5.48 -37.32 -14.47
N VAL A 135 -5.38 -36.62 -15.61
CA VAL A 135 -6.33 -36.69 -16.74
C VAL A 135 -5.67 -37.28 -18.01
N LEU A 136 -4.34 -37.40 -18.02
CA LEU A 136 -3.59 -37.99 -19.13
C LEU A 136 -3.71 -39.52 -19.08
N ALA A 137 -4.52 -40.09 -19.97
CA ALA A 137 -4.48 -41.53 -20.27
C ALA A 137 -3.39 -41.82 -21.31
N ALA A 138 -2.46 -42.73 -20.99
CA ALA A 138 -1.47 -43.21 -21.95
C ALA A 138 -2.13 -44.21 -22.92
N ILE A 139 -2.09 -43.93 -24.22
CA ILE A 139 -2.45 -44.89 -25.27
C ILE A 139 -1.15 -45.36 -25.89
N ASP A 140 -0.82 -46.64 -25.69
CA ASP A 140 0.32 -47.29 -26.33
C ASP A 140 -0.10 -47.76 -27.73
N PHE A 141 0.50 -47.18 -28.77
CA PHE A 141 0.27 -47.60 -30.15
C PHE A 141 1.27 -48.71 -30.49
N THR A 142 0.93 -49.96 -30.21
CA THR A 142 1.68 -51.10 -30.73
C THR A 142 1.35 -51.29 -32.20
N THR A 143 2.30 -51.01 -33.09
CA THR A 143 2.20 -51.38 -34.50
C THR A 143 2.50 -52.87 -34.65
N VAL A 144 1.54 -53.64 -35.17
CA VAL A 144 1.79 -55.00 -35.61
C VAL A 144 2.44 -54.90 -37.00
N GLU A 145 3.71 -55.30 -37.09
CA GLU A 145 4.36 -55.54 -38.38
C GLU A 145 3.75 -56.82 -38.98
N VAL A 146 3.25 -56.73 -40.22
CA VAL A 146 2.72 -57.85 -41.02
C VAL A 146 3.82 -58.36 -41.95
#